data_AF-A0A4R4U143-F1
#
_entry.id   AF-A0A4R4U143-F1
#
_cell.length_a   1.000
_cell.length_b   1.000
_cell.length_c   1.000
_cell.angle_alpha   90.00
_cell.angle_beta   90.00
_cell.angle_gamma   90.00
#
_symmetry.space_group_name_H-M   'P 1'
#
loop_
_entity.id
_entity.type
_entity.pdbx_description
1 polymer ?
#
loop_
_entity_poly.entity_id
_entity_poly.type
_entity_poly.pdbx_seq_one_letter_code
_entity_poly.pdbx_strand_id
1 'polypeptide(L)'
;MLRESWLRRLGLVSAVAAFGLVVTPVAAHANDYDTPRSAIGFGVDKSVNGAIDQSIQKAREAILAVGTACTPGIYRTRLVYASPGGTWVYETTHEAMCVD
;
A
#
# COMPACT_ATOMS: atom_id res chain seq x y z
N MET A 1 -7.60 -45.56 -40.38
CA MET A 1 -6.46 -45.12 -39.53
C MET A 1 -6.15 -43.69 -39.96
N LEU A 2 -6.33 -42.58 -39.24
CA LEU A 2 -6.46 -42.28 -37.82
C LEU A 2 -7.83 -41.63 -37.52
N ARG A 3 -8.75 -42.48 -37.06
CA ARG A 3 -9.81 -42.14 -36.10
C ARG A 3 -9.09 -42.18 -34.74
N GLU A 4 -9.35 -41.24 -33.81
CA GLU A 4 -9.18 -41.39 -32.33
C GLU A 4 -8.40 -40.32 -31.54
N SER A 5 -7.62 -39.39 -32.11
CA SER A 5 -6.79 -38.49 -31.26
C SER A 5 -7.33 -37.09 -30.99
N TRP A 6 -8.33 -36.58 -31.72
CA TRP A 6 -8.79 -35.18 -31.59
C TRP A 6 -10.14 -34.98 -30.90
N LEU A 7 -10.85 -36.06 -30.58
CA LEU A 7 -12.16 -36.00 -29.90
C LEU A 7 -12.04 -35.94 -28.37
N ARG A 8 -10.83 -36.02 -27.81
CA ARG A 8 -10.58 -35.93 -26.35
C ARG A 8 -10.59 -34.51 -25.78
N ARG A 9 -10.64 -33.45 -26.61
CA ARG A 9 -10.59 -32.06 -26.14
C ARG A 9 -11.96 -31.39 -25.98
N LEU A 10 -13.05 -32.07 -26.31
CA LEU A 10 -14.41 -31.48 -26.30
C LEU A 10 -15.38 -32.11 -25.29
N GLY A 11 -14.93 -33.06 -24.48
CA GLY A 11 -15.79 -33.80 -23.54
C GLY A 11 -15.38 -33.65 -22.09
N LEU A 12 -15.74 -32.53 -21.46
CA LEU A 12 -15.91 -32.36 -20.00
C LEU A 12 -16.71 -31.05 -19.84
N VAL A 13 -17.95 -31.01 -20.31
CA VAL A 13 -19.16 -31.27 -19.52
C VAL A 13 -19.35 -30.21 -18.44
N SER A 14 -20.19 -29.24 -18.79
CA SER A 14 -21.04 -28.48 -17.90
C SER A 14 -21.72 -29.37 -16.85
N ALA A 15 -21.71 -28.95 -15.58
CA ALA A 15 -22.90 -28.88 -14.71
C ALA A 15 -22.49 -28.74 -13.24
N VAL A 16 -22.54 -27.52 -12.70
CA VAL A 16 -22.97 -27.31 -11.31
C VAL A 16 -23.89 -26.09 -11.32
N ALA A 17 -25.16 -26.36 -11.62
CA ALA A 17 -26.24 -25.43 -11.33
C ALA A 17 -26.69 -25.63 -9.87
N ALA A 18 -26.92 -24.52 -9.19
CA ALA A 18 -27.77 -24.38 -8.01
C ALA A 18 -27.38 -25.16 -6.75
N PHE A 19 -26.50 -24.57 -5.94
CA PHE A 19 -26.73 -24.52 -4.50
C PHE A 19 -26.92 -23.06 -4.10
N GLY A 20 -28.18 -22.71 -3.81
CA GLY A 20 -28.52 -21.47 -3.16
C GLY A 20 -27.90 -21.41 -1.77
N LEU A 21 -27.23 -20.30 -1.51
CA LEU A 21 -27.29 -19.59 -0.24
C LEU A 21 -27.00 -18.15 -0.63
N VAL A 22 -27.95 -17.29 -0.29
CA VAL A 22 -27.81 -15.84 -0.40
C VAL A 22 -26.61 -15.48 0.48
N VAL A 23 -25.43 -15.44 -0.11
CA VAL A 23 -24.36 -14.60 0.43
C VAL A 23 -24.84 -13.22 0.08
N THR A 24 -25.66 -12.65 0.96
CA THR A 24 -25.70 -11.20 1.04
C THR A 24 -24.24 -10.79 1.03
N PRO A 25 -23.83 -9.75 0.28
CA PRO A 25 -22.75 -8.98 0.85
C PRO A 25 -23.30 -8.65 2.24
N VAL A 26 -22.76 -9.28 3.28
CA VAL A 26 -22.45 -8.49 4.45
C VAL A 26 -21.67 -7.38 3.80
N ALA A 27 -22.38 -6.28 3.51
CA ALA A 27 -21.79 -4.98 3.51
C ALA A 27 -21.12 -5.02 4.87
N ALA A 28 -19.84 -5.39 4.87
CA ALA A 28 -18.95 -4.98 5.91
C ALA A 28 -19.22 -3.50 5.89
N HIS A 29 -20.01 -3.05 6.87
CA HIS A 29 -20.06 -1.66 7.20
C HIS A 29 -18.59 -1.39 7.47
N ALA A 30 -17.88 -0.87 6.45
CA ALA A 30 -16.64 -0.16 6.64
C ALA A 30 -17.12 0.99 7.53
N ASN A 31 -17.12 0.70 8.82
CA ASN A 31 -17.22 1.74 9.79
C ASN A 31 -15.98 2.55 9.48
N ASP A 32 -16.17 3.76 8.97
CA ASP A 32 -15.13 4.77 8.76
C ASP A 32 -14.51 5.09 10.13
N TYR A 33 -13.78 4.15 10.69
CA TYR A 33 -13.03 4.32 11.90
C TYR A 33 -11.73 4.99 11.50
N ASP A 34 -11.40 6.06 12.21
CA ASP A 34 -10.07 6.62 12.17
C ASP A 34 -9.07 5.57 12.67
N THR A 35 -8.31 4.98 11.75
CA THR A 35 -7.25 4.02 12.03
C THR A 35 -5.90 4.75 12.14
N PRO A 36 -5.15 4.58 13.23
CA PRO A 36 -3.80 5.12 13.32
C PRO A 36 -2.87 4.41 12.33
N ARG A 37 -2.21 5.18 11.49
CA ARG A 37 -1.23 4.72 10.51
C ARG A 37 0.13 5.38 10.78
N SER A 38 1.19 4.63 10.50
CA SER A 38 2.56 5.13 10.56
C SER A 38 3.34 4.65 9.36
N ALA A 39 4.15 5.53 8.77
CA ALA A 39 5.05 5.18 7.68
C ALA A 39 6.39 5.90 7.82
N ILE A 40 7.43 5.30 7.23
CA ILE A 40 8.79 5.81 7.26
C ILE A 40 9.23 6.17 5.85
N GLY A 41 9.80 7.37 5.69
CA GLY A 41 10.39 7.87 4.46
C GLY A 41 11.87 8.20 4.64
N PHE A 42 12.68 7.87 3.62
CA PHE A 42 14.11 8.17 3.58
C PHE A 42 14.46 9.17 2.48
N GLY A 43 15.01 10.31 2.87
CA GLY A 43 15.46 11.35 1.96
C GLY A 43 16.98 11.39 1.89
N VAL A 44 17.52 11.60 0.69
CA VAL A 44 18.97 11.66 0.45
C VAL A 44 19.27 12.83 -0.45
N ASP A 45 20.08 13.77 0.02
CA ASP A 45 20.39 14.98 -0.74
C ASP A 45 21.78 15.51 -0.42
N LYS A 46 22.28 16.43 -1.27
CA LYS A 46 23.53 17.16 -1.02
C LYS A 46 23.37 18.30 -0.01
N SER A 47 22.14 18.70 0.27
CA SER A 47 21.76 19.69 1.26
C SER A 47 20.98 19.05 2.42
N VAL A 48 21.10 19.63 3.62
CA VAL A 48 20.33 19.19 4.80
C VAL A 48 18.83 19.33 4.54
N ASN A 49 18.39 20.50 4.07
CA ASN A 49 16.97 20.76 3.84
C ASN A 49 16.39 19.87 2.74
N GLY A 50 17.11 19.65 1.64
CA GLY A 50 16.66 18.76 0.57
C GLY A 50 16.48 17.31 1.06
N ALA A 51 17.36 16.82 1.94
CA ALA A 51 17.23 15.48 2.48
C ALA A 51 16.04 15.37 3.45
N ILE A 52 15.76 16.41 4.24
CA ILE A 52 14.59 16.48 5.13
C ILE A 52 13.29 16.55 4.31
N ASP A 53 13.23 17.42 3.31
CA ASP A 53 12.04 17.58 2.47
C ASP A 53 11.72 16.27 1.73
N GLN A 54 12.75 15.62 1.15
CA GLN A 54 12.59 14.31 0.53
C GLN A 54 12.11 13.23 1.50
N SER A 55 12.61 13.19 2.74
CA SER A 55 12.21 12.18 3.72
C SER A 55 10.76 12.36 4.15
N ILE A 56 10.34 13.61 4.36
CA ILE A 56 8.95 13.97 4.67
C ILE A 56 8.01 13.58 3.53
N GLN A 57 8.34 13.94 2.28
CA GLN A 57 7.49 13.63 1.13
C GLN A 57 7.30 12.12 0.97
N LYS A 58 8.37 11.35 1.06
CA LYS A 58 8.28 9.88 0.98
C LYS A 58 7.49 9.25 2.11
N ALA A 59 7.60 9.77 3.33
CA ALA A 59 6.81 9.29 4.46
C ALA A 59 5.31 9.56 4.24
N ARG A 60 4.98 10.73 3.67
CA ARG A 60 3.61 11.10 3.31
C ARG A 60 3.06 10.23 2.18
N GLU A 61 3.81 10.05 1.10
CA GLU A 61 3.45 9.18 -0.02
C GLU A 61 3.17 7.75 0.46
N ALA A 62 3.99 7.23 1.40
CA ALA A 62 3.82 5.90 1.95
C ALA A 62 2.53 5.74 2.77
N ILE A 63 2.08 6.77 3.51
CA ILE A 63 0.76 6.74 4.18
C ILE A 63 -0.36 6.79 3.14
N LEU A 64 -0.27 7.68 2.15
CA LEU A 64 -1.33 7.88 1.15
C LEU A 64 -1.49 6.69 0.20
N ALA A 65 -0.46 5.89 -0.01
CA ALA A 65 -0.52 4.67 -0.81
C ALA A 65 -1.50 3.62 -0.25
N VAL A 66 -1.92 3.75 1.02
CA VAL A 66 -2.83 2.81 1.68
C VAL A 66 -4.32 3.12 1.40
N GLY A 67 -4.63 4.26 0.77
CA GLY A 67 -5.87 4.39 -0.02
C GLY A 67 -6.99 5.28 0.53
N THR A 68 -6.75 6.10 1.55
CA THR A 68 -7.83 6.86 2.20
C THR A 68 -7.43 8.27 2.64
N ALA A 69 -8.46 9.08 2.95
CA ALA A 69 -8.25 10.42 3.49
C ALA A 69 -7.59 10.34 4.86
N CYS A 70 -6.40 10.92 4.98
CA CYS A 70 -5.66 10.99 6.24
C CYS A 70 -5.61 12.43 6.77
N THR A 71 -5.66 12.58 8.09
CA THR A 71 -5.34 13.83 8.77
C THR A 71 -3.89 14.25 8.49
N PRO A 72 -3.53 15.55 8.66
CA PRO A 72 -2.16 16.02 8.43
C PRO A 72 -1.08 15.37 9.31
N GLY A 73 -1.48 14.73 10.43
CA GLY A 73 -0.62 13.93 11.29
C GLY A 73 0.55 14.69 11.94
N ILE A 74 1.52 13.93 12.44
CA ILE A 74 2.79 14.44 12.97
C ILE A 74 3.97 13.83 12.23
N TYR A 75 5.10 14.54 12.25
CA TYR A 75 6.35 14.11 11.63
C TYR A 75 7.47 14.11 12.66
N ARG A 76 8.25 13.03 12.70
CA ARG A 76 9.47 12.93 13.49
C ARG A 76 10.63 12.65 12.55
N THR A 77 11.52 13.61 12.41
CA THR A 77 12.67 13.53 11.49
C THR A 77 13.96 13.38 12.29
N ARG A 78 14.83 12.45 11.88
CA ARG A 78 16.16 12.26 12.48
C ARG A 78 17.23 12.10 11.41
N LEU A 79 18.43 12.57 11.73
CA LEU A 79 19.62 12.34 10.91
C LEU A 79 20.03 10.87 11.04
N VAL A 80 20.15 10.17 9.91
CA VAL A 80 20.64 8.78 9.85
C VAL A 80 22.11 8.75 9.49
N TYR A 81 22.51 9.60 8.54
CA TYR A 81 23.88 9.61 8.05
C TYR A 81 24.25 10.98 7.46
N ALA A 82 25.49 11.40 7.69
CA ALA A 82 26.11 12.57 7.09
C ALA A 82 27.51 12.22 6.59
N SER A 83 27.77 12.38 5.31
CA SER A 83 29.11 12.19 4.76
C SER A 83 29.93 13.48 4.87
N PRO A 84 31.24 13.42 5.15
CA PRO A 84 32.14 14.58 5.10
C PRO A 84 32.12 15.32 3.75
N GLY A 85 31.84 14.61 2.65
CA GLY A 85 31.75 15.16 1.29
C GLY A 85 30.38 15.71 0.88
N GLY A 86 29.47 15.93 1.83
CA GLY A 86 28.21 16.65 1.60
C GLY A 86 27.05 15.81 1.07
N THR A 87 26.77 14.65 1.64
CA THR A 87 25.53 13.90 1.44
C THR A 87 24.88 13.68 2.81
N TRP A 88 23.59 13.96 2.89
CA TRP A 88 22.77 13.86 4.09
C TRP A 88 21.66 12.86 3.87
N VAL A 89 21.44 11.99 4.85
CA VAL A 89 20.36 11.02 4.86
C VAL A 89 19.51 11.27 6.09
N TYR A 90 18.25 11.58 5.87
CA TYR A 90 17.26 11.75 6.91
C TYR A 90 16.19 10.66 6.81
N GLU A 91 15.75 10.20 7.97
CA GLU A 91 14.59 9.34 8.12
C GLU A 91 13.49 10.17 8.78
N THR A 92 12.29 10.10 8.22
CA THR A 92 11.11 10.70 8.80
C THR A 92 10.06 9.64 9.03
N THR A 93 9.57 9.55 10.27
CA THR A 93 8.34 8.82 10.59
C THR A 93 7.18 9.81 10.51
N HIS A 94 6.17 9.47 9.71
CA HIS A 94 4.89 10.15 9.67
C HIS A 94 3.86 9.29 10.41
N GLU A 95 3.08 9.90 11.30
CA GLU A 95 1.97 9.26 12.02
C GLU A 95 0.70 10.07 11.75
N ALA A 96 -0.35 9.42 11.27
CA ALA A 96 -1.62 10.06 10.92
C ALA A 96 -2.81 9.16 11.24
N MET A 97 -3.97 9.76 11.48
CA MET A 97 -5.25 9.04 11.50
C MET A 97 -5.83 9.05 10.08
N CYS A 98 -6.21 7.87 9.57
CA CYS A 98 -6.79 7.69 8.25
C CYS A 98 -8.13 6.95 8.37
N VAL A 99 -9.11 7.29 7.54
CA VAL A 99 -10.29 6.43 7.35
C VAL A 99 -9.88 5.12 6.67
N ASP A 100 -10.66 4.05 6.75
CA ASP A 100 -10.37 2.75 6.10
C ASP A 100 -11.48 2.34 5.13
#